data_AF-A0A4R8X1U4-F1
#
_entry.id   AF-A0A4R8X1U4-F1
#
_cell.length_a   1.000
_cell.length_b   1.000
_cell.length_c   1.000
_cell.angle_alpha   90.00
_cell.angle_beta   90.00
_cell.angle_gamma   90.00
#
_symmetry.space_group_name_H-M   'P 1'
#
loop_
_entity.id
_entity.type
_entity.pdbx_description
1 polymer ?
#
loop_
_entity_poly.entity_id
_entity_poly.type
_entity_poly.pdbx_seq_one_letter_code
_entity_poly.pdbx_strand_id
1 'polypeptide(L)'
;MTQAGTDSIGRRIAKYRRVMGIATAKDLAGRIGSETLSASVIQNIESGRKADLSVSQLLNISRGLGISPVLLLASIDRPFDPLDLTGLSPYVAKMTGAELDAWISGTSNETVAGYSYLAIVQQIARRDLRQLMRWYEDWVIFERDFEASKDEITPEQQQAELATHAADTERIGATYKRLTEFVDVSWAKGPWSADG
;
A
#
# COMPACT_ATOMS: atom_id res chain seq x y z
N MET A 1 32.43 1.95 -1.44
CA MET A 1 31.73 0.81 -2.06
C MET A 1 30.28 1.21 -2.24
N THR A 2 29.88 1.40 -3.49
CA THR A 2 28.56 1.92 -3.88
C THR A 2 27.57 0.76 -3.89
N GLN A 3 26.74 0.61 -2.85
CA GLN A 3 25.61 -0.32 -2.91
C GLN A 3 24.51 0.28 -3.79
N ALA A 4 24.62 0.04 -5.08
CA ALA A 4 23.47 0.06 -5.98
C ALA A 4 22.77 -1.30 -5.84
N GLY A 5 21.47 -1.34 -5.49
CA GLY A 5 20.67 -2.53 -5.81
C GLY A 5 19.42 -2.83 -4.99
N THR A 6 19.42 -2.74 -3.68
CA THR A 6 18.43 -3.43 -2.83
C THR A 6 17.44 -2.44 -2.20
N ASP A 7 16.21 -2.40 -2.73
CA ASP A 7 14.95 -1.93 -2.10
C ASP A 7 14.96 -0.64 -1.22
N SER A 8 15.38 0.50 -1.78
CA SER A 8 15.36 1.79 -1.06
C SER A 8 13.95 2.30 -0.70
N ILE A 9 13.85 3.18 0.31
CA ILE A 9 12.60 3.89 0.67
C ILE A 9 11.93 4.51 -0.56
N GLY A 10 12.70 5.15 -1.45
CA GLY A 10 12.17 5.75 -2.68
C GLY A 10 11.49 4.74 -3.60
N ARG A 11 12.08 3.54 -3.75
CA ARG A 11 11.46 2.44 -4.51
C ARG A 11 10.20 1.93 -3.85
N ARG A 12 10.16 1.84 -2.52
CA ARG A 12 8.94 1.47 -1.77
C ARG A 12 7.83 2.48 -1.95
N ILE A 13 8.13 3.78 -1.88
CA ILE A 13 7.14 4.84 -2.15
C ILE A 13 6.55 4.66 -3.56
N ALA A 14 7.39 4.48 -4.58
CA ALA A 14 6.92 4.24 -5.94
C ALA A 14 6.11 2.94 -6.09
N LYS A 15 6.51 1.86 -5.41
CA LYS A 15 5.80 0.57 -5.37
C LYS A 15 4.39 0.77 -4.79
N TYR A 16 4.27 1.30 -3.58
CA TYR A 16 2.97 1.49 -2.94
C TYR A 16 2.10 2.50 -3.67
N ARG A 17 2.69 3.56 -4.24
CA ARG A 17 1.94 4.50 -5.07
C ARG A 17 1.22 3.78 -6.23
N ARG A 18 1.91 2.89 -6.95
CA ARG A 18 1.32 2.08 -8.02
C ARG A 18 0.27 1.09 -7.49
N VAL A 19 0.58 0.37 -6.41
CA VAL A 19 -0.35 -0.59 -5.79
C VAL A 19 -1.66 0.10 -5.39
N MET A 20 -1.57 1.33 -4.86
CA MET A 20 -2.72 2.14 -4.45
C MET A 20 -3.43 2.85 -5.62
N GLY A 21 -3.07 2.56 -6.88
CA GLY A 21 -3.73 3.16 -8.06
C GLY A 21 -3.43 4.65 -8.24
N ILE A 22 -2.35 5.17 -7.64
CA ILE A 22 -1.94 6.56 -7.80
C ILE A 22 -0.95 6.62 -8.98
N ALA A 23 -1.42 7.10 -10.13
CA ALA A 23 -0.68 6.97 -11.40
C ALA A 23 0.66 7.72 -11.39
N THR A 24 0.71 8.93 -10.82
CA THR A 24 1.90 9.80 -10.88
C THR A 24 2.32 10.36 -9.51
N ALA A 25 3.59 10.79 -9.41
CA ALA A 25 4.09 11.54 -8.26
C ALA A 25 3.33 12.87 -8.04
N LYS A 26 2.80 13.46 -9.11
CA LYS A 26 1.94 14.65 -9.05
C LYS A 26 0.61 14.34 -8.35
N ASP A 27 0.00 13.20 -8.66
CA ASP A 27 -1.25 12.77 -8.02
C ASP A 27 -1.03 12.50 -6.53
N LEU A 28 0.12 11.91 -6.17
CA LEU A 28 0.49 11.71 -4.77
C LEU A 28 0.70 13.05 -4.05
N ALA A 29 1.43 14.00 -4.65
CA ALA A 29 1.60 15.34 -4.09
C ALA A 29 0.25 16.04 -3.89
N GLY A 30 -0.66 15.95 -4.87
CA GLY A 30 -2.01 16.48 -4.78
C GLY A 30 -2.82 15.88 -3.63
N ARG A 31 -2.69 14.57 -3.37
CA ARG A 31 -3.34 13.89 -2.23
C ARG A 31 -2.76 14.31 -0.88
N ILE A 32 -1.44 14.57 -0.81
CA ILE A 32 -0.77 14.98 0.42
C ILE A 32 -1.12 16.43 0.77
N GLY A 33 -1.20 17.32 -0.22
CA GLY A 33 -1.55 18.73 0.00
C GLY A 33 -0.52 19.53 0.82
N SER A 34 0.74 19.07 0.88
CA SER A 34 1.80 19.74 1.64
C SER A 34 2.67 20.62 0.74
N GLU A 35 2.91 21.86 1.16
CA GLU A 35 3.83 22.79 0.47
C GLU A 35 5.27 22.23 0.37
N THR A 36 5.67 21.38 1.31
CA THR A 36 7.03 20.82 1.39
C THR A 36 7.24 19.57 0.52
N LEU A 37 6.16 18.99 -0.03
CA LEU A 37 6.16 17.75 -0.81
C LEU A 37 5.52 17.98 -2.18
N SER A 38 6.21 18.74 -3.01
CA SER A 38 5.84 18.91 -4.41
C SER A 38 6.09 17.62 -5.23
N ALA A 39 5.47 17.55 -6.40
CA ALA A 39 5.66 16.43 -7.34
C ALA A 39 7.15 16.16 -7.66
N SER A 40 7.93 17.23 -7.83
CA SER A 40 9.38 17.14 -8.10
C SER A 40 10.16 16.56 -6.90
N VAL A 41 9.81 16.97 -5.68
CA VAL A 41 10.42 16.41 -4.47
C VAL A 41 10.14 14.92 -4.36
N ILE A 42 8.89 14.50 -4.56
CA ILE A 42 8.51 13.09 -4.54
C ILE A 42 9.27 12.30 -5.63
N GLN A 43 9.37 12.84 -6.85
CA GLN A 43 10.09 12.18 -7.94
C GLN A 43 11.61 12.07 -7.67
N ASN A 44 12.20 13.05 -6.99
CA ASN A 44 13.59 13.00 -6.56
C ASN A 44 13.82 11.95 -5.46
N ILE A 45 12.86 11.78 -4.55
CA ILE A 45 12.89 10.70 -3.54
C ILE A 45 12.73 9.34 -4.21
N GLU A 46 11.73 9.16 -5.09
CA GLU A 46 11.47 7.90 -5.80
C GLU A 46 12.65 7.45 -6.67
N SER A 47 13.39 8.41 -7.25
CA SER A 47 14.60 8.13 -8.04
C SER A 47 15.87 7.91 -7.20
N GLY A 48 15.80 8.10 -5.88
CA GLY A 48 16.96 8.01 -4.98
C GLY A 48 17.93 9.20 -5.09
N ARG A 49 17.59 10.25 -5.84
CA ARG A 49 18.38 11.49 -5.91
C ARG A 49 18.35 12.27 -4.60
N LYS A 50 17.26 12.13 -3.82
CA LYS A 50 17.17 12.59 -2.44
C LYS A 50 17.19 11.38 -1.52
N ALA A 51 18.32 11.15 -0.85
CA ALA A 51 18.50 10.02 0.07
C ALA A 51 17.83 10.27 1.43
N ASP A 52 17.88 11.51 1.92
CA ASP A 52 17.35 11.84 3.24
C ASP A 52 15.90 12.32 3.18
N LEU A 53 15.05 11.62 3.94
CA LEU A 53 13.64 11.93 4.13
C LEU A 53 13.44 12.42 5.56
N SER A 54 12.86 13.62 5.75
CA SER A 54 12.52 14.05 7.11
C SER A 54 11.36 13.22 7.66
N VAL A 55 11.25 13.12 8.99
CA VAL A 55 10.13 12.41 9.64
C VAL A 55 8.79 12.98 9.20
N SER A 56 8.64 14.31 9.11
CA SER A 56 7.40 14.94 8.63
C SER A 56 7.08 14.54 7.19
N GLN A 57 8.10 14.43 6.32
CA GLN A 57 7.89 13.98 4.95
C GLN A 57 7.48 12.51 4.88
N LEU A 58 8.10 11.64 5.68
CA LEU A 58 7.73 10.24 5.81
C LEU A 58 6.26 10.09 6.24
N LEU A 59 5.84 10.81 7.28
CA LEU A 59 4.48 10.74 7.80
C LEU A 59 3.46 11.25 6.79
N ASN A 60 3.74 12.38 6.13
CA ASN A 60 2.87 12.94 5.10
C ASN A 60 2.71 12.00 3.90
N ILE A 61 3.81 11.40 3.43
CA ILE A 61 3.77 10.43 2.32
C ILE A 61 2.98 9.18 2.74
N SER A 62 3.26 8.63 3.93
CA SER A 62 2.54 7.46 4.45
C SER A 62 1.04 7.72 4.56
N ARG A 63 0.66 8.90 5.06
CA ARG A 63 -0.74 9.34 5.17
C ARG A 63 -1.41 9.52 3.81
N GLY A 64 -0.69 10.07 2.82
CA GLY A 64 -1.18 10.26 1.46
C GLY A 64 -1.33 8.95 0.67
N LEU A 65 -0.46 7.97 0.94
CA LEU A 65 -0.57 6.60 0.45
C LEU A 65 -1.63 5.77 1.21
N GLY A 66 -2.00 6.21 2.42
CA GLY A 66 -2.94 5.52 3.30
C GLY A 66 -2.37 4.20 3.82
N ILE A 67 -1.09 4.21 4.22
CA ILE A 67 -0.35 3.06 4.77
C ILE A 67 0.41 3.45 6.06
N SER A 68 0.78 2.45 6.86
CA SER A 68 1.69 2.66 8.00
C SER A 68 3.07 3.14 7.54
N PRO A 69 3.74 4.08 8.25
CA PRO A 69 5.12 4.47 7.97
C PRO A 69 6.11 3.30 8.00
N VAL A 70 5.84 2.27 8.80
CA VAL A 70 6.68 1.06 8.91
C VAL A 70 6.84 0.38 7.55
N LEU A 71 5.80 0.41 6.70
CA LEU A 71 5.82 -0.19 5.36
C LEU A 71 6.77 0.53 4.39
N LEU A 72 7.13 1.78 4.67
CA LEU A 72 8.15 2.51 3.91
C LEU A 72 9.55 2.29 4.50
N LEU A 73 9.65 2.03 5.80
CA LEU A 73 10.91 1.83 6.52
C LEU A 73 11.45 0.40 6.41
N ALA A 74 10.59 -0.60 6.25
CA ALA A 74 10.97 -2.00 6.17
C ALA A 74 10.39 -2.70 4.93
N SER A 75 11.10 -3.71 4.43
CA SER A 75 10.65 -4.54 3.32
C SER A 75 9.57 -5.50 3.81
N ILE A 76 8.33 -5.35 3.34
CA ILE A 76 7.24 -6.26 3.74
C ILE A 76 7.37 -7.63 3.07
N ASP A 77 8.01 -7.68 1.89
CA ASP A 77 8.26 -8.93 1.16
C ASP A 77 9.34 -9.78 1.83
N ARG A 78 10.19 -9.17 2.65
CA ARG A 78 11.29 -9.83 3.35
C ARG A 78 11.34 -9.35 4.81
N PRO A 79 10.32 -9.66 5.62
CA PRO A 79 10.16 -9.09 6.96
C PRO A 79 11.23 -9.55 7.96
N PHE A 80 11.94 -10.64 7.65
CA PHE A 80 13.04 -11.20 8.43
C PHE A 80 14.42 -10.82 7.89
N ASP A 81 14.49 -10.09 6.77
CA ASP A 81 15.76 -9.52 6.32
C ASP A 81 16.12 -8.32 7.21
N PRO A 82 17.42 -8.05 7.41
CA PRO A 82 17.87 -6.82 8.06
C PRO A 82 17.35 -5.57 7.36
N LEU A 83 17.13 -4.50 8.12
CA LEU A 83 16.72 -3.20 7.58
C LEU A 83 17.73 -2.69 6.55
N ASP A 84 17.23 -2.31 5.39
CA ASP A 84 17.99 -1.78 4.25
C ASP A 84 17.92 -0.24 4.19
N LEU A 85 18.04 0.39 5.35
CA LEU A 85 18.10 1.84 5.48
C LEU A 85 19.54 2.33 5.66
N THR A 86 19.87 3.39 4.95
CA THR A 86 21.18 4.05 5.07
C THR A 86 21.26 4.91 6.33
N GLY A 87 22.45 5.05 6.92
CA GLY A 87 22.68 5.94 8.05
C GLY A 87 22.23 5.40 9.41
N LEU A 88 21.84 4.13 9.49
CA LEU A 88 21.52 3.46 10.75
C LEU A 88 22.79 3.09 11.54
N SER A 89 22.66 3.05 12.86
CA SER A 89 23.71 2.47 13.71
C SER A 89 23.80 0.95 13.50
N PRO A 90 24.93 0.30 13.80
CA PRO A 90 25.08 -1.14 13.65
C PRO A 90 24.08 -1.98 14.46
N TYR A 91 23.52 -1.42 15.53
CA TYR A 91 22.49 -2.08 16.35
C TYR A 91 21.13 -2.08 15.64
N VAL A 92 20.74 -0.94 15.06
CA VAL A 92 19.44 -0.80 14.37
C VAL A 92 19.49 -1.43 12.98
N ALA A 93 20.62 -1.35 12.28
CA ALA A 93 20.80 -1.93 10.95
C ALA A 93 20.66 -3.46 10.92
N LYS A 94 20.83 -4.13 12.06
CA LYS A 94 20.64 -5.58 12.20
C LYS A 94 19.21 -5.98 12.52
N MET A 95 18.37 -5.02 12.93
CA MET A 95 16.96 -5.31 13.16
C MET A 95 16.32 -5.77 11.86
N THR A 96 15.38 -6.69 11.97
CA THR A 96 14.51 -7.10 10.87
C THR A 96 13.31 -6.16 10.77
N GLY A 97 12.58 -6.22 9.66
CA GLY A 97 11.32 -5.49 9.52
C GLY A 97 10.30 -5.84 10.60
N ALA A 98 10.22 -7.12 10.99
CA ALA A 98 9.36 -7.59 12.07
C ALA A 98 9.76 -7.04 13.44
N GLU A 99 11.07 -7.01 13.74
CA GLU A 99 11.58 -6.43 14.99
C GLU A 99 11.37 -4.91 15.05
N LEU A 100 11.52 -4.21 13.91
CA LEU A 100 11.23 -2.78 13.81
C LEU A 100 9.76 -2.49 14.14
N ASP A 101 8.85 -3.26 13.58
CA ASP A 101 7.41 -3.10 13.81
C ASP A 101 7.03 -3.39 15.28
N ALA A 102 7.57 -4.48 15.85
CA ALA A 102 7.38 -4.81 17.26
C ALA A 102 7.90 -3.69 18.19
N TRP A 103 9.07 -3.15 17.88
CA TRP A 103 9.65 -2.04 18.63
C TRP A 103 8.82 -0.76 18.55
N ILE A 104 8.39 -0.35 17.34
CA ILE A 104 7.59 0.86 17.14
C ILE A 104 6.20 0.73 17.77
N SER A 105 5.59 -0.46 17.71
CA SER A 105 4.28 -0.73 18.31
C SER A 105 4.32 -0.86 19.84
N GLY A 106 5.51 -0.87 20.46
CA GLY A 106 5.69 -1.09 21.89
C GLY A 106 5.41 -2.53 22.33
N THR A 107 5.38 -3.47 21.39
CA THR A 107 5.16 -4.91 21.65
C THR A 107 6.50 -5.61 21.81
N SER A 108 7.21 -5.30 22.90
CA SER A 108 8.60 -5.73 23.14
C SER A 108 8.80 -7.22 23.46
N ASN A 109 7.81 -8.09 23.21
CA ASN A 109 7.98 -9.54 23.36
C ASN A 109 8.26 -10.15 21.99
N GLU A 110 9.35 -10.91 21.86
CA GLU A 110 9.76 -11.62 20.64
C GLU A 110 8.64 -12.52 20.07
N THR A 111 7.75 -13.03 20.93
CA THR A 111 6.56 -13.82 20.54
C THR A 111 5.49 -12.99 19.80
N VAL A 112 5.49 -11.66 19.96
CA VAL A 112 4.47 -10.74 19.40
C VAL A 112 4.88 -10.16 18.05
N ALA A 113 6.17 -10.17 17.69
CA ALA A 113 6.65 -9.68 16.39
C ALA A 113 5.95 -10.37 15.19
N GLY A 114 5.66 -11.67 15.30
CA GLY A 114 4.86 -12.41 14.30
C GLY A 114 3.39 -11.97 14.22
N TYR A 115 2.80 -11.56 15.35
CA TYR A 115 1.42 -11.03 15.41
C TYR A 115 1.34 -9.57 14.93
N SER A 116 2.41 -8.79 15.08
CA SER A 116 2.49 -7.39 14.64
C SER A 116 2.56 -7.28 13.11
N TYR A 117 3.33 -8.16 12.45
CA TYR A 117 3.32 -8.29 10.99
C TYR A 117 1.92 -8.63 10.44
N LEU A 118 1.24 -9.59 11.07
CA LEU A 118 -0.17 -9.89 10.79
C LEU A 118 -1.04 -8.64 10.98
N ALA A 119 -0.77 -7.78 11.97
CA ALA A 119 -1.52 -6.55 12.16
C ALA A 119 -1.32 -5.54 11.02
N ILE A 120 -0.11 -5.38 10.47
CA ILE A 120 0.14 -4.55 9.29
C ILE A 120 -0.56 -5.12 8.05
N VAL A 121 -0.41 -6.42 7.79
CA VAL A 121 -1.08 -7.12 6.69
C VAL A 121 -2.60 -6.98 6.84
N GLN A 122 -3.12 -7.16 8.04
CA GLN A 122 -4.53 -6.94 8.38
C GLN A 122 -4.95 -5.49 8.18
N GLN A 123 -4.11 -4.48 8.41
CA GLN A 123 -4.48 -3.09 8.18
C GLN A 123 -4.64 -2.77 6.69
N ILE A 124 -3.71 -3.25 5.85
CA ILE A 124 -3.82 -3.14 4.39
C ILE A 124 -5.07 -3.89 3.91
N ALA A 125 -5.21 -5.15 4.32
CA ALA A 125 -6.35 -5.98 3.97
C ALA A 125 -7.68 -5.36 4.43
N ARG A 126 -7.77 -4.82 5.66
CA ARG A 126 -8.98 -4.15 6.17
C ARG A 126 -9.29 -2.85 5.46
N ARG A 127 -8.29 -2.10 5.00
CA ARG A 127 -8.51 -0.86 4.25
C ARG A 127 -9.06 -1.18 2.86
N ASP A 128 -8.43 -2.13 2.19
CA ASP A 128 -8.80 -2.54 0.83
C ASP A 128 -10.13 -3.30 0.85
N LEU A 129 -10.39 -4.13 1.86
CA LEU A 129 -11.70 -4.76 2.09
C LEU A 129 -12.79 -3.72 2.34
N ARG A 130 -12.55 -2.66 3.14
CA ARG A 130 -13.55 -1.59 3.33
C ARG A 130 -13.82 -0.78 2.07
N GLN A 131 -12.84 -0.61 1.19
CA GLN A 131 -13.06 0.03 -0.10
C GLN A 131 -13.83 -0.88 -1.06
N LEU A 132 -13.45 -2.17 -1.11
CA LEU A 132 -14.17 -3.18 -1.88
C LEU A 132 -15.64 -3.28 -1.46
N MET A 133 -15.91 -3.33 -0.15
CA MET A 133 -17.27 -3.39 0.38
C MET A 133 -18.09 -2.17 -0.02
N ARG A 134 -17.52 -0.96 0.05
CA ARG A 134 -18.21 0.26 -0.41
C ARG A 134 -18.54 0.23 -1.89
N TRP A 135 -17.57 -0.11 -2.75
CA TRP A 135 -17.83 -0.20 -4.19
C TRP A 135 -18.84 -1.30 -4.54
N TYR A 136 -18.82 -2.40 -3.79
CA TYR A 136 -19.81 -3.46 -3.96
C TYR A 136 -21.21 -2.99 -3.53
N GLU A 137 -21.34 -2.28 -2.40
CA GLU A 137 -22.60 -1.67 -1.97
C GLU A 137 -23.14 -0.67 -3.02
N ASP A 138 -22.28 0.21 -3.52
CA ASP A 138 -22.63 1.18 -4.57
C ASP A 138 -23.09 0.46 -5.86
N TRP A 139 -22.42 -0.63 -6.24
CA TRP A 139 -22.77 -1.43 -7.41
C TRP A 139 -24.13 -2.15 -7.25
N VAL A 140 -24.39 -2.74 -6.07
CA VAL A 140 -25.68 -3.39 -5.79
C VAL A 140 -26.84 -2.38 -5.79
N ILE A 141 -26.62 -1.17 -5.26
CA ILE A 141 -27.61 -0.09 -5.30
C ILE A 141 -27.89 0.32 -6.74
N PHE A 142 -26.83 0.52 -7.54
CA PHE A 142 -26.97 0.83 -8.96
C PHE A 142 -27.75 -0.26 -9.71
N GLU A 143 -27.38 -1.53 -9.58
CA GLU A 143 -28.03 -2.63 -10.31
C GLU A 143 -29.53 -2.68 -10.00
N ARG A 144 -29.89 -2.52 -8.73
CA ARG A 144 -31.29 -2.44 -8.31
C ARG A 144 -32.03 -1.25 -8.93
N ASP A 145 -31.44 -0.06 -8.86
CA ASP A 145 -32.08 1.18 -9.33
C ASP A 145 -32.15 1.25 -10.87
N PHE A 146 -31.15 0.68 -11.55
CA PHE A 146 -31.11 0.49 -12.99
C PHE A 146 -32.19 -0.49 -13.44
N GLU A 147 -32.28 -1.67 -12.81
CA GLU A 147 -33.31 -2.66 -13.15
C GLU A 147 -34.73 -2.14 -12.93
N ALA A 148 -34.93 -1.27 -11.93
CA ALA A 148 -36.22 -0.63 -11.68
C ALA A 148 -36.58 0.44 -12.73
N SER A 149 -35.59 1.07 -13.36
CA SER A 149 -35.79 2.23 -14.25
C SER A 149 -35.46 1.98 -15.72
N LYS A 150 -34.87 0.84 -16.08
CA LYS A 150 -34.37 0.56 -17.44
C LYS A 150 -35.43 0.70 -18.52
N ASP A 151 -36.68 0.34 -18.26
CA ASP A 151 -37.76 0.42 -19.25
C ASP A 151 -38.27 1.87 -19.45
N GLU A 152 -37.88 2.81 -18.58
CA GLU A 152 -38.24 4.23 -18.64
C GLU A 152 -37.22 5.09 -19.40
N ILE A 153 -36.02 4.56 -19.67
CA ILE A 153 -34.93 5.25 -20.34
C ILE A 153 -34.64 4.67 -21.73
N THR A 154 -34.03 5.47 -22.62
CA THR A 154 -33.72 5.01 -23.98
C THR A 154 -32.58 3.98 -23.97
N PRO A 155 -32.49 3.11 -24.99
CA PRO A 155 -31.38 2.16 -25.12
C PRO A 155 -29.99 2.83 -25.09
N GLU A 156 -29.87 4.04 -25.62
CA GLU A 156 -28.62 4.83 -25.60
C GLU A 156 -28.28 5.32 -24.19
N GLN A 157 -29.29 5.71 -23.39
CA GLN A 157 -29.12 6.06 -21.99
C GLN A 157 -28.75 4.83 -21.15
N GLN A 158 -29.41 3.70 -21.37
CA GLN A 158 -29.06 2.43 -20.72
C GLN A 158 -27.59 2.06 -20.97
N GLN A 159 -27.15 2.18 -22.22
CA GLN A 159 -25.78 1.87 -22.60
C GLN A 159 -24.75 2.83 -21.98
N ALA A 160 -25.10 4.11 -21.81
CA ALA A 160 -24.26 5.09 -21.15
C ALA A 160 -24.12 4.84 -19.64
N GLU A 161 -25.22 4.45 -18.96
CA GLU A 161 -25.20 4.10 -17.54
C GLU A 161 -24.41 2.82 -17.28
N LEU A 162 -24.63 1.78 -18.08
CA LEU A 162 -23.86 0.53 -18.01
C LEU A 162 -22.37 0.75 -18.28
N ALA A 163 -22.01 1.61 -19.25
CA ALA A 163 -20.62 1.95 -19.52
C ALA A 163 -19.96 2.70 -18.36
N THR A 164 -20.71 3.54 -17.65
CA THR A 164 -20.21 4.28 -16.47
C THR A 164 -19.88 3.31 -15.33
N HIS A 165 -20.72 2.30 -15.10
CA HIS A 165 -20.53 1.32 -14.02
C HIS A 165 -19.61 0.13 -14.38
N ALA A 166 -19.35 -0.14 -15.67
CA ALA A 166 -18.37 -1.14 -16.10
C ALA A 166 -16.95 -0.87 -15.55
N ALA A 167 -16.57 0.41 -15.43
CA ALA A 167 -15.31 0.81 -14.83
C ALA A 167 -15.21 0.46 -13.33
N ASP A 168 -16.34 0.47 -12.61
CA ASP A 168 -16.38 0.10 -11.20
C ASP A 168 -16.31 -1.42 -11.01
N THR A 169 -16.93 -2.20 -11.90
CA THR A 169 -16.77 -3.67 -11.93
C THR A 169 -15.31 -4.07 -12.16
N GLU A 170 -14.59 -3.39 -13.06
CA GLU A 170 -13.16 -3.62 -13.28
C GLU A 170 -12.32 -3.27 -12.04
N ARG A 171 -12.64 -2.16 -11.34
CA ARG A 171 -11.97 -1.76 -10.09
C ARG A 171 -12.20 -2.74 -8.95
N ILE A 172 -13.43 -3.24 -8.80
CA ILE A 172 -13.80 -4.27 -7.83
C ILE A 172 -12.98 -5.53 -8.10
N GLY A 173 -12.97 -6.01 -9.35
CA GLY A 173 -12.21 -7.20 -9.75
C GLY A 173 -10.70 -7.07 -9.52
N ALA A 174 -10.11 -5.93 -9.91
CA ALA A 174 -8.68 -5.67 -9.69
C ALA A 174 -8.31 -5.58 -8.21
N THR A 175 -9.21 -5.06 -7.36
CA THR A 175 -8.98 -4.93 -5.92
C THR A 175 -9.16 -6.26 -5.21
N TYR A 176 -10.15 -7.05 -5.60
CA TYR A 176 -10.32 -8.42 -5.13
C TYR A 176 -9.09 -9.26 -5.47
N LYS A 177 -8.60 -9.21 -6.72
CA LYS A 177 -7.38 -9.91 -7.15
C LYS A 177 -6.16 -9.52 -6.32
N ARG A 178 -5.94 -8.21 -6.09
CA ARG A 178 -4.86 -7.73 -5.22
C ARG A 178 -4.98 -8.23 -3.79
N LEU A 179 -6.19 -8.21 -3.21
CA LEU A 179 -6.43 -8.72 -1.86
C LEU A 179 -6.10 -10.21 -1.78
N THR A 180 -6.51 -11.01 -2.76
CA THR A 180 -6.18 -12.45 -2.80
C THR A 180 -4.69 -12.69 -2.97
N GLU A 181 -3.99 -11.92 -3.81
CA GLU A 181 -2.53 -12.01 -3.98
C GLU A 181 -1.76 -11.55 -2.74
N PHE A 182 -2.31 -10.59 -1.99
CA PHE A 182 -1.69 -10.02 -0.79
C PHE A 182 -1.91 -10.88 0.47
N VAL A 183 -3.04 -11.57 0.55
CA VAL A 183 -3.38 -12.49 1.66
C VAL A 183 -2.84 -13.90 1.41
N ASP A 184 -2.56 -14.26 0.15
CA ASP A 184 -1.78 -15.45 -0.16
C ASP A 184 -0.35 -15.29 0.37
N VAL A 185 -0.08 -15.84 1.54
CA VAL A 185 1.24 -15.83 2.19
C VAL A 185 2.11 -17.01 1.78
N SER A 186 1.70 -17.81 0.78
CA SER A 186 2.46 -18.99 0.32
C SER A 186 3.83 -18.65 -0.26
N TRP A 187 4.05 -17.39 -0.67
CA TRP A 187 5.33 -16.90 -1.17
C TRP A 187 6.30 -16.43 -0.07
N ALA A 188 5.84 -16.22 1.17
CA ALA A 188 6.67 -15.71 2.25
C ALA A 188 7.51 -16.83 2.89
N LYS A 189 8.83 -16.78 2.72
CA LYS A 189 9.77 -17.65 3.45
C LYS A 189 9.96 -17.13 4.87
N GLY A 190 9.63 -17.95 5.86
CA GLY A 190 9.75 -17.63 7.28
C GLY A 190 10.03 -18.89 8.10
N PRO A 191 10.25 -18.79 9.42
CA PRO A 191 10.58 -19.93 10.29
C PRO A 191 9.52 -21.05 10.35
N TRP A 192 8.39 -20.88 9.66
CA TRP A 192 7.31 -21.85 9.50
C TRP A 192 7.26 -22.51 8.12
N SER A 193 8.11 -22.13 7.15
CA SER A 193 8.21 -22.86 5.88
C SER A 193 8.90 -24.20 6.12
N ALA A 194 8.31 -25.29 5.62
CA ALA A 194 8.79 -26.66 5.85
C ALA A 194 10.20 -26.94 5.26
N ASP A 195 10.72 -26.02 4.46
CA ASP A 195 12.07 -26.05 3.93
C ASP A 195 12.90 -25.00 4.71
N GLY A 196 13.80 -25.47 5.57
CA GLY A 196 14.72 -24.65 6.37
C GLY A 196 15.77 -23.91 5.56
#